data_AF-A0A956J4V6-F1
#
_entry.id   AF-A0A956J4V6-F1
#
_cell.length_a   1.000
_cell.length_b   1.000
_cell.length_c   1.000
_cell.angle_alpha   90.00
_cell.angle_beta   90.00
_cell.angle_gamma   90.00
#
_symmetry.space_group_name_H-M   'P 1'
#
loop_
_entity.id
_entity.type
_entity.pdbx_description
1 polymer ?
#
loop_
_entity_poly.entity_id
_entity_poly.type
_entity_poly.pdbx_seq_one_letter_code
_entity_poly.pdbx_strand_id
1 'polypeptide(L)'
;MRPEDELAKAVVAARGELDLALASGRRWPRAEFLRLVEAVLAYTRATAGKPMIHRAVACAVSGLREYVDVASKRVPGGALAEADRLEVLLFSDYDPHFDGDEPPGL
;
A
#
# COMPACT_ATOMS: atom_id res chain seq x y z
N MET A 1 21.35 4.97 -0.63
CA MET A 1 19.90 4.79 -0.77
C MET A 1 19.31 4.76 0.62
N ARG A 2 18.24 5.52 0.88
CA ARG A 2 17.67 5.62 2.23
C ARG A 2 16.83 4.35 2.50
N PRO A 3 16.73 3.88 3.76
CA PRO A 3 15.95 2.67 4.09
C PRO A 3 14.49 2.73 3.62
N GLU A 4 13.87 3.92 3.65
CA GLU A 4 12.51 4.14 3.16
C GLU A 4 12.34 3.93 1.65
N ASP A 5 13.40 4.17 0.86
CA ASP A 5 13.34 4.02 -0.60
C ASP A 5 13.23 2.52 -0.96
N GLU A 6 13.88 1.63 -0.20
CA GLU A 6 13.77 0.16 -0.39
C GLU A 6 12.42 -0.37 0.10
N LEU A 7 11.90 0.17 1.20
CA LEU A 7 10.56 -0.17 1.68
C LEU A 7 9.47 0.28 0.69
N ALA A 8 9.65 1.44 0.05
CA ALA A 8 8.76 1.91 -1.01
C ALA A 8 8.72 0.92 -2.19
N LYS A 9 9.89 0.46 -2.66
CA LYS A 9 9.99 -0.57 -3.69
C LYS A 9 9.30 -1.87 -3.27
N ALA A 10 9.46 -2.28 -2.01
CA ALA A 10 8.81 -3.48 -1.49
C ALA A 10 7.28 -3.39 -1.51
N VAL A 11 6.71 -2.22 -1.14
CA VAL A 11 5.25 -1.99 -1.25
C VAL A 11 4.79 -2.10 -2.70
N VAL A 12 5.49 -1.45 -3.63
CA VAL A 12 5.13 -1.47 -5.06
C VAL A 12 5.21 -2.90 -5.63
N ALA A 13 6.26 -3.65 -5.28
CA ALA A 13 6.41 -5.04 -5.69
C ALA A 13 5.27 -5.91 -5.14
N ALA A 14 4.98 -5.81 -3.83
CA ALA A 14 3.90 -6.57 -3.21
C ALA A 14 2.52 -6.24 -3.79
N ARG A 15 2.28 -4.97 -4.16
CA ARG A 15 1.05 -4.57 -4.85
C ARG A 15 0.95 -5.22 -6.24
N GLY A 16 2.02 -5.20 -7.02
CA GLY A 16 2.06 -5.85 -8.32
C GLY A 16 1.82 -7.37 -8.25
N GLU A 17 2.39 -8.03 -7.23
CA GLU A 17 2.15 -9.45 -6.98
C GLU A 17 0.68 -9.74 -6.63
N LEU A 18 0.07 -8.89 -5.81
CA LEU A 18 -1.36 -8.97 -5.49
C LEU A 18 -2.22 -8.78 -6.73
N ASP A 19 -1.90 -7.80 -7.57
CA ASP A 19 -2.65 -7.52 -8.82
C ASP A 19 -2.59 -8.71 -9.78
N LEU A 20 -1.41 -9.31 -9.98
CA LEU A 20 -1.24 -10.51 -10.80
C LEU A 20 -2.04 -11.69 -10.24
N ALA A 21 -2.04 -11.87 -8.92
CA ALA A 21 -2.75 -12.97 -8.29
C ALA A 21 -4.28 -12.78 -8.32
N LEU A 22 -4.77 -11.56 -8.15
CA LEU A 22 -6.19 -11.21 -8.32
C LEU A 22 -6.64 -11.41 -9.77
N ALA A 23 -5.85 -10.96 -10.75
CA ALA A 23 -6.14 -11.14 -12.18
C ALA A 23 -6.24 -12.61 -12.60
N SER A 24 -5.56 -13.52 -11.89
CA SER A 24 -5.65 -14.97 -12.15
C SER A 24 -7.05 -15.54 -11.89
N GLY A 25 -7.88 -14.89 -11.07
CA GLY A 25 -9.27 -15.26 -10.79
C GLY A 25 -9.50 -16.60 -10.08
N ARG A 26 -8.44 -17.35 -9.72
CA ARG A 26 -8.58 -18.73 -9.22
C ARG A 26 -9.09 -18.78 -7.78
N ARG A 27 -8.44 -18.04 -6.89
CA ARG A 27 -8.66 -18.07 -5.43
C ARG A 27 -8.23 -16.74 -4.84
N TRP A 28 -8.82 -16.35 -3.70
CA TRP A 28 -8.35 -15.23 -2.90
C TRP A 28 -6.84 -15.35 -2.59
N PRO A 29 -6.02 -14.39 -3.02
CA PRO A 29 -4.56 -14.44 -2.90
C PRO A 29 -4.11 -13.97 -1.51
N ARG A 30 -4.36 -14.81 -0.50
CA ARG A 30 -4.10 -14.47 0.91
C ARG A 30 -2.63 -14.16 1.17
N ALA A 31 -1.70 -14.89 0.55
CA ALA A 31 -0.27 -14.73 0.82
C ALA A 31 0.27 -13.41 0.24
N GLU A 32 -0.20 -13.03 -0.94
CA GLU A 32 0.12 -11.76 -1.61
C GLU A 32 -0.49 -10.59 -0.85
N PHE A 33 -1.75 -10.72 -0.42
CA PHE A 33 -2.40 -9.68 0.38
C PHE A 33 -1.68 -9.44 1.70
N LEU A 34 -1.30 -10.51 2.43
CA LEU A 34 -0.54 -10.36 3.68
C LEU A 34 0.86 -9.78 3.46
N ARG A 35 1.53 -10.11 2.35
CA ARG A 35 2.81 -9.46 1.97
C ARG A 35 2.64 -7.96 1.76
N LEU A 36 1.57 -7.53 1.10
CA LEU A 36 1.27 -6.10 0.94
C LEU A 36 1.02 -5.44 2.30
N VAL A 37 0.23 -6.07 3.18
CA VAL A 37 -0.01 -5.58 4.55
C VAL A 37 1.31 -5.39 5.30
N GLU A 38 2.19 -6.40 5.30
CA GLU A 38 3.49 -6.34 5.97
C GLU A 38 4.38 -5.23 5.40
N ALA A 39 4.44 -5.10 4.08
CA ALA A 39 5.24 -4.07 3.40
C ALA A 39 4.75 -2.66 3.73
N VAL A 40 3.42 -2.43 3.70
CA VAL A 40 2.84 -1.12 4.04
C VAL A 40 3.09 -0.79 5.51
N LEU A 41 2.88 -1.73 6.43
CA LEU A 41 3.15 -1.49 7.86
C LEU A 41 4.63 -1.20 8.14
N ALA A 42 5.55 -1.89 7.47
CA ALA A 42 6.98 -1.63 7.59
C ALA A 42 7.34 -0.22 7.05
N TYR A 43 6.77 0.15 5.90
CA TYR A 43 6.94 1.47 5.31
C TYR A 43 6.42 2.57 6.23
N THR A 44 5.16 2.49 6.67
CA THR A 44 4.53 3.49 7.56
C THR A 44 5.33 3.68 8.84
N ARG A 45 5.88 2.62 9.43
CA ARG A 45 6.75 2.73 10.62
C ARG A 45 8.05 3.47 10.33
N ALA A 46 8.65 3.26 9.16
CA ALA A 46 9.90 3.92 8.77
C ALA A 46 9.71 5.37 8.31
N THR A 47 8.49 5.75 7.93
CA THR A 47 8.12 7.11 7.52
C THR A 47 7.32 7.88 8.56
N ALA A 48 7.02 7.28 9.71
CA ALA A 48 6.31 7.94 10.81
C ALA A 48 6.99 9.28 11.19
N GLY A 49 6.20 10.34 11.27
CA GLY A 49 6.69 11.69 11.58
C GLY A 49 7.45 12.39 10.44
N LYS A 50 7.59 11.77 9.26
CA LYS A 50 8.10 12.46 8.07
C LYS A 50 6.94 13.14 7.34
N PRO A 51 7.14 14.36 6.81
CA PRO A 51 6.07 15.10 6.12
C PRO A 51 5.72 14.53 4.75
N MET A 52 6.55 13.64 4.20
CA MET A 52 6.42 13.16 2.82
C MET A 52 6.36 11.65 2.76
N ILE A 53 5.42 11.16 1.93
CA ILE A 53 5.32 9.77 1.50
C ILE A 53 5.75 9.67 0.04
N HIS A 54 6.25 8.51 -0.36
CA HIS A 54 6.61 8.25 -1.74
C HIS A 54 5.34 8.16 -2.58
N ARG A 55 5.28 8.88 -3.69
CA ARG A 55 4.14 8.88 -4.59
C ARG A 55 3.73 7.48 -5.04
N ALA A 56 4.71 6.63 -5.37
CA ALA A 56 4.44 5.25 -5.78
C ALA A 56 3.73 4.43 -4.68
N VAL A 57 4.05 4.66 -3.41
CA VAL A 57 3.39 4.02 -2.27
C VAL A 57 1.96 4.55 -2.11
N ALA A 58 1.78 5.88 -2.19
CA ALA A 58 0.45 6.48 -2.18
C ALA A 58 -0.45 5.89 -3.27
N CYS A 59 0.07 5.78 -4.51
CA CYS A 59 -0.65 5.15 -5.62
C CYS A 59 -0.95 3.67 -5.39
N ALA A 60 -0.03 2.92 -4.77
CA ALA A 60 -0.21 1.49 -4.50
C ALA A 60 -1.26 1.19 -3.42
N VAL A 61 -1.52 2.13 -2.52
CA VAL A 61 -2.40 1.93 -1.36
C VAL A 61 -3.75 2.66 -1.52
N SER A 62 -3.82 3.76 -2.27
CA SER A 62 -5.06 4.51 -2.47
C SER A 62 -6.15 3.64 -3.12
N GLY A 63 -7.35 3.62 -2.52
CA GLY A 63 -8.50 2.86 -3.02
C GLY A 63 -8.27 1.34 -3.04
N LEU A 64 -7.38 0.83 -2.20
CA LEU A 64 -7.10 -0.60 -2.05
C LEU A 64 -8.36 -1.35 -1.61
N ARG A 65 -9.17 -0.78 -0.72
CA ARG A 65 -10.43 -1.39 -0.27
C ARG A 65 -11.37 -1.64 -1.45
N GLU A 66 -11.68 -0.58 -2.22
CA GLU A 66 -12.60 -0.65 -3.36
C GLU A 66 -12.04 -1.56 -4.46
N TYR A 67 -10.74 -1.48 -4.71
CA TYR A 67 -10.08 -2.34 -5.67
C TYR A 67 -10.23 -3.82 -5.32
N VAL A 68 -9.96 -4.19 -4.06
CA VAL A 68 -10.08 -5.58 -3.59
C VAL A 68 -11.52 -6.09 -3.71
N ASP A 69 -12.51 -5.25 -3.38
CA ASP A 69 -13.93 -5.57 -3.48
C ASP A 69 -14.36 -5.85 -4.93
N VAL A 70 -13.88 -5.05 -5.88
CA VAL A 70 -14.18 -5.22 -7.31
C VAL A 70 -13.39 -6.39 -7.91
N ALA A 71 -12.12 -6.55 -7.54
CA ALA A 71 -11.21 -7.51 -8.16
C ALA A 71 -11.49 -8.96 -7.73
N SER A 72 -12.17 -9.20 -6.60
CA SER A 72 -12.47 -10.55 -6.13
C SER A 72 -13.92 -10.73 -5.68
N LYS A 73 -14.60 -11.70 -6.30
CA LYS A 73 -15.97 -12.09 -5.90
C LYS A 73 -16.07 -12.80 -4.54
N ARG A 74 -14.93 -13.19 -3.93
CA ARG A 74 -14.88 -14.00 -2.70
C ARG A 74 -13.79 -13.48 -1.76
N VAL A 75 -13.92 -12.22 -1.34
CA VAL A 75 -13.05 -11.64 -0.33
C VAL A 75 -13.37 -12.25 1.04
N PRO A 76 -12.39 -12.82 1.77
CA PRO A 76 -12.61 -13.31 3.13
C PRO A 76 -13.00 -12.19 4.09
N GLY A 77 -13.79 -12.53 5.11
CA GLY A 77 -14.14 -11.59 6.18
C GLY A 77 -12.88 -10.98 6.81
N GLY A 78 -12.87 -9.65 6.92
CA GLY A 78 -11.77 -8.87 7.49
C GLY A 78 -10.75 -8.34 6.48
N ALA A 79 -10.63 -8.91 5.27
CA ALA A 79 -9.66 -8.41 4.29
C ALA A 79 -10.00 -7.00 3.77
N LEU A 80 -11.28 -6.68 3.56
CA LEU A 80 -11.72 -5.32 3.21
C LEU A 80 -11.45 -4.33 4.35
N ALA A 81 -11.68 -4.75 5.60
CA ALA A 81 -11.41 -3.90 6.77
C ALA A 81 -9.90 -3.65 6.96
N GLU A 82 -9.06 -4.66 6.68
CA GLU A 82 -7.62 -4.49 6.75
C GLU A 82 -7.10 -3.60 5.61
N ALA A 83 -7.66 -3.71 4.39
CA ALA A 83 -7.34 -2.80 3.29
C ALA A 83 -7.67 -1.34 3.63
N ASP A 84 -8.87 -1.09 4.17
CA ASP A 84 -9.31 0.22 4.66
C ASP A 84 -8.37 0.77 5.73
N ARG A 85 -8.00 -0.09 6.69
CA ARG A 85 -7.08 0.26 7.77
C ARG A 85 -5.69 0.65 7.26
N LEU A 86 -5.18 0.00 6.21
CA LEU A 86 -3.87 0.34 5.63
C LEU A 86 -3.87 1.75 5.01
N GLU A 87 -4.96 2.13 4.33
CA GLU A 87 -5.11 3.48 3.78
C GLU A 87 -5.12 4.51 4.90
N VAL A 88 -5.95 4.30 5.93
CA VAL A 88 -5.97 5.19 7.10
C VAL A 88 -4.57 5.30 7.70
N LEU A 89 -3.89 4.18 7.98
CA LEU A 89 -2.56 4.20 8.61
C LEU A 89 -1.50 4.92 7.78
N LEU A 90 -1.51 4.77 6.45
CA LEU A 90 -0.55 5.44 5.58
C LEU A 90 -0.76 6.96 5.56
N PHE A 91 -2.02 7.40 5.55
CA PHE A 91 -2.38 8.81 5.36
C PHE A 91 -2.65 9.57 6.67
N SER A 92 -2.71 8.92 7.83
CA SER A 92 -3.00 9.57 9.13
C SER A 92 -2.12 10.80 9.42
N ASP A 93 -0.84 10.72 9.06
CA ASP A 93 0.15 11.78 9.32
C ASP A 93 0.59 12.51 8.03
N TYR A 94 -0.13 12.29 6.92
CA TYR A 94 0.18 12.91 5.62
C TYR A 94 -0.36 14.35 5.56
N ASP A 95 0.50 15.31 5.22
CA ASP A 95 0.11 16.69 4.94
C ASP A 95 -0.14 16.87 3.43
N PRO A 96 -1.41 17.00 2.98
CA PRO A 96 -1.74 17.20 1.57
C PRO A 96 -1.39 18.61 1.05
N HIS A 97 -0.98 19.54 1.92
CA HIS A 97 -0.66 20.92 1.61
C HIS A 97 0.83 21.25 1.83
N PHE A 98 1.71 20.24 1.83
CA PHE A 98 3.14 20.44 2.00
C PHE A 98 3.73 21.31 0.85
N ASP A 99 4.21 22.51 1.19
CA ASP A 99 4.75 23.51 0.26
C ASP A 99 6.24 23.29 -0.11
N GLY A 100 6.85 22.16 0.26
CA GLY A 100 8.25 21.86 -0.08
C GLY A 100 8.39 21.12 -1.42
N ASP A 101 9.52 21.33 -2.10
CA ASP A 101 9.82 20.64 -3.36
C ASP A 101 9.88 19.11 -3.17
N GLU A 102 9.21 18.37 -4.05
CA GLU A 102 9.34 16.91 -4.14
C GLU A 102 10.82 16.54 -4.43
N PRO A 103 11.46 15.66 -3.64
CA PRO A 103 12.82 15.24 -3.93
C PRO A 103 12.87 14.62 -5.33
N PRO A 104 13.81 15.01 -6.19
CA PRO A 104 13.88 14.46 -7.54
C PRO A 104 14.13 12.94 -7.48
N GLY A 105 13.22 12.16 -8.04
CA GLY A 105 13.41 10.73 -8.33
C GLY A 105 12.82 9.72 -7.35
N LEU A 106 11.67 10.00 -6.73
CA LEU A 106 10.88 9.02 -5.96
C LEU A 106 9.70 8.45 -6.75
#